data_AF-A0AAJ4SJI4-F1
#
_entry.id   AF-A0AAJ4SJI4-F1
#
_cell.length_a   1.000
_cell.length_b   1.000
_cell.length_c   1.000
_cell.angle_alpha   90.00
_cell.angle_beta   90.00
_cell.angle_gamma   90.00
#
_symmetry.space_group_name_H-M   'P 1'
#
loop_
_entity.id
_entity.type
_entity.pdbx_description
1 polymer ?
#
loop_
_entity_poly.entity_id
_entity_poly.type
_entity_poly.pdbx_seq_one_letter_code
_entity_poly.pdbx_strand_id
1 'polypeptide(L)'
;MANNLINNEKFYIIHTMFTVIFICFSQIPLIYYAKLEGDLNGIVLVFGLIFTILMSVSMFLQVICDLLAYTNLFKTKTIDKVFKIVSDPLEVAGNVMKSVWLLLLGIHLIRNNDYGIGLLVLIWGITIVYYIGILINYLTRHKKGIRPNVIFINIETLLIFLILYIGTFVI
;
A
#
# COMPACT_ATOMS: atom_id res chain seq x y z
N MET A 1 -27.89 -10.21 4.95
CA MET A 1 -27.41 -8.87 5.34
C MET A 1 -26.16 -8.42 4.60
N ALA A 2 -25.18 -9.29 4.31
CA ALA A 2 -24.00 -8.93 3.49
C ALA A 2 -24.33 -8.54 2.03
N ASN A 3 -25.44 -9.05 1.46
CA ASN A 3 -25.86 -8.72 0.09
C ASN A 3 -26.51 -7.33 -0.08
N ASN A 4 -26.85 -6.61 1.00
CA ASN A 4 -27.49 -5.28 0.88
C ASN A 4 -26.51 -4.11 1.06
N LEU A 5 -25.26 -4.34 1.47
CA LEU A 5 -24.20 -3.32 1.42
C LEU A 5 -23.62 -3.18 0.01
N ILE A 6 -23.71 -4.23 -0.80
CA ILE A 6 -23.22 -4.29 -2.18
C ILE A 6 -24.13 -3.49 -3.14
N ASN A 7 -25.37 -3.18 -2.73
CA ASN A 7 -26.35 -2.45 -3.55
C ASN A 7 -26.35 -0.92 -3.34
N ASN A 8 -25.48 -0.36 -2.49
CA ASN A 8 -25.42 1.09 -2.24
C ASN A 8 -24.09 1.69 -2.70
N GLU A 9 -23.95 1.86 -4.02
CA GLU A 9 -23.49 3.04 -4.78
C GLU A 9 -22.40 3.99 -4.23
N LYS A 10 -21.57 3.63 -3.25
CA LYS A 10 -20.57 4.57 -2.66
C LYS A 10 -19.15 4.03 -2.55
N PHE A 11 -18.80 3.00 -3.32
CA PHE A 11 -17.42 2.52 -3.40
C PHE A 11 -16.44 3.60 -3.87
N TYR A 12 -16.87 4.48 -4.79
CA TYR A 12 -16.04 5.61 -5.23
C TYR A 12 -15.68 6.57 -4.09
N ILE A 13 -16.58 6.77 -3.11
CA ILE A 13 -16.32 7.61 -1.93
C ILE A 13 -15.24 6.96 -1.07
N ILE A 14 -15.34 5.65 -0.84
CA ILE A 14 -14.38 4.89 -0.04
C ILE A 14 -12.99 4.96 -0.68
N HIS A 15 -12.88 4.65 -1.98
CA HIS A 15 -11.59 4.72 -2.68
C HIS A 15 -11.04 6.15 -2.73
N THR A 16 -11.89 7.17 -2.86
CA THR A 16 -11.46 8.58 -2.80
C THR A 16 -10.90 8.92 -1.42
N MET A 17 -11.56 8.48 -0.34
CA MET A 17 -11.04 8.66 1.02
C MET A 17 -9.68 7.98 1.18
N PHE A 18 -9.51 6.76 0.65
CA PHE A 18 -8.20 6.10 0.67
C PHE A 18 -7.14 6.86 -0.12
N THR A 19 -7.46 7.39 -1.31
CA THR A 19 -6.52 8.23 -2.07
C THR A 19 -6.06 9.43 -1.24
N VAL A 20 -6.97 10.13 -0.57
CA VAL A 20 -6.61 11.26 0.30
C VAL A 20 -5.75 10.80 1.48
N ILE A 21 -6.09 9.67 2.10
CA ILE A 21 -5.29 9.08 3.20
C ILE A 21 -3.86 8.79 2.73
N PHE A 22 -3.67 8.16 1.56
CA PHE A 22 -2.32 7.86 1.03
C PHE A 22 -1.54 9.13 0.67
N ILE A 23 -2.21 10.18 0.17
CA ILE A 23 -1.58 11.49 -0.06
C ILE A 23 -1.12 12.10 1.27
N CYS A 24 -1.98 12.12 2.30
CA CYS A 24 -1.58 12.59 3.62
C CYS A 24 -0.47 11.73 4.22
N PHE A 25 -0.46 10.43 3.92
CA PHE A 25 0.57 9.51 4.39
C PHE A 25 1.96 9.80 3.80
N SER A 26 2.06 10.49 2.67
CA SER A 26 3.35 10.95 2.12
C SER A 26 4.16 11.83 3.09
N GLN A 27 3.50 12.42 4.09
CA GLN A 27 4.17 13.17 5.15
C GLN A 27 5.03 12.28 6.05
N ILE A 28 4.71 10.99 6.21
CA ILE A 28 5.46 10.08 7.09
C ILE A 28 6.91 9.89 6.60
N PRO A 29 7.16 9.48 5.34
CA PRO A 29 8.53 9.45 4.80
C PRO A 29 9.29 10.77 4.97
N LEU A 30 8.60 11.92 4.79
CA LEU A 30 9.21 13.24 4.94
C LEU A 30 9.61 13.57 6.38
N ILE A 31 8.77 13.19 7.36
CA ILE A 31 9.09 13.39 8.78
C ILE A 31 10.28 12.53 9.20
N TYR A 32 10.31 11.26 8.79
CA TYR A 32 11.48 10.41 9.04
C TYR A 32 12.74 10.98 8.39
N TYR A 33 12.61 11.55 7.19
CA TYR A 33 13.72 12.23 6.53
C TYR A 33 14.23 13.45 7.30
N ALA A 34 13.33 14.24 7.88
CA ALA A 34 13.71 15.41 8.65
C ALA A 34 14.34 15.07 10.02
N LYS A 35 14.06 13.88 10.57
CA LYS A 35 14.49 13.47 11.91
C LYS A 35 15.71 12.57 11.95
N LEU A 36 15.92 11.76 10.92
CA LEU A 36 17.02 10.79 10.87
C LEU A 36 18.22 11.35 10.13
N GLU A 37 19.42 10.94 10.54
CA GLU A 37 20.67 11.36 9.90
C GLU A 37 21.35 10.19 9.16
N GLY A 38 22.14 10.53 8.13
CA GLY A 38 23.03 9.60 7.43
C GLY A 38 22.63 9.27 5.99
N ASP A 39 23.52 8.56 5.28
CA ASP A 39 23.46 8.38 3.83
C ASP A 39 22.25 7.58 3.32
N LEU A 40 21.65 6.75 4.18
CA LEU A 40 20.45 5.98 3.84
C LEU A 40 19.19 6.85 3.77
N ASN A 41 19.22 8.06 4.33
CA ASN A 41 18.04 8.85 4.58
C ASN A 41 17.30 9.22 3.27
N GLY A 42 18.04 9.65 2.24
CA GLY A 42 17.48 9.96 0.93
C GLY A 42 16.88 8.72 0.23
N ILE A 43 17.51 7.55 0.38
CA ILE A 43 16.99 6.30 -0.22
C ILE A 43 15.69 5.89 0.47
N VAL A 44 15.66 5.93 1.80
CA VAL A 44 14.47 5.60 2.60
C VAL A 44 13.30 6.52 2.24
N LEU A 45 13.55 7.83 2.08
CA LEU A 45 12.55 8.79 1.62
C LEU A 45 11.98 8.40 0.25
N VAL A 46 12.84 8.16 -0.74
CA VAL A 46 12.43 7.85 -2.12
C VAL A 46 11.57 6.60 -2.17
N PHE A 47 11.97 5.52 -1.50
CA PHE A 47 11.18 4.28 -1.47
C PHE A 47 9.83 4.47 -0.78
N GLY A 48 9.78 5.23 0.32
CA GLY A 48 8.54 5.59 1.00
C GLY A 48 7.59 6.39 0.09
N LEU A 49 8.11 7.40 -0.60
CA LEU A 49 7.32 8.20 -1.54
C LEU A 49 6.82 7.38 -2.74
N ILE A 50 7.67 6.53 -3.34
CA ILE A 50 7.25 5.65 -4.44
C ILE A 50 6.08 4.76 -4.00
N PHE A 51 6.16 4.16 -2.81
CA PHE A 51 5.06 3.38 -2.26
C PHE A 51 3.77 4.23 -2.16
N THR A 52 3.84 5.43 -1.56
CA THR A 52 2.64 6.28 -1.42
C THR A 52 2.04 6.70 -2.76
N ILE A 53 2.87 6.95 -3.77
CA ILE A 53 2.43 7.29 -5.12
C ILE A 53 1.74 6.09 -5.77
N LEU A 54 2.34 4.91 -5.72
CA LEU A 54 1.76 3.69 -6.30
C LEU A 54 0.39 3.38 -5.71
N MET A 55 0.25 3.49 -4.38
CA MET A 55 -1.04 3.27 -3.71
C MET A 55 -2.07 4.36 -4.05
N SER A 56 -1.65 5.62 -4.10
CA SER A 56 -2.53 6.73 -4.49
C SER A 56 -3.06 6.54 -5.92
N VAL A 57 -2.18 6.15 -6.86
CA VAL A 57 -2.56 5.87 -8.25
C VAL A 57 -3.48 4.65 -8.33
N SER A 58 -3.21 3.58 -7.59
CA SER A 58 -4.09 2.39 -7.57
C SER A 58 -5.50 2.74 -7.10
N MET A 59 -5.61 3.44 -5.97
CA MET A 59 -6.89 3.88 -5.40
C MET A 59 -7.60 4.88 -6.32
N PHE A 60 -6.86 5.78 -6.99
CA PHE A 60 -7.45 6.71 -7.95
C PHE A 60 -8.00 6.00 -9.18
N LEU A 61 -7.31 4.97 -9.69
CA LEU A 61 -7.84 4.12 -10.76
C LEU A 61 -9.12 3.40 -10.32
N GLN A 62 -9.19 2.95 -9.06
CA GLN A 62 -10.41 2.36 -8.47
C GLN A 62 -11.58 3.36 -8.47
N VAL A 63 -11.33 4.61 -8.08
CA VAL A 63 -12.35 5.69 -8.15
C VAL A 63 -12.89 5.88 -9.57
N ILE A 64 -12.00 5.93 -10.58
CA ILE A 64 -12.41 6.07 -11.98
C ILE A 64 -13.28 4.88 -12.41
N CYS A 65 -12.87 3.66 -12.07
CA CYS A 65 -13.62 2.45 -12.40
C CYS A 65 -15.02 2.44 -11.74
N ASP A 66 -15.11 2.83 -10.47
CA ASP A 66 -16.38 2.90 -9.76
C ASP A 66 -17.33 3.95 -10.37
N LEU A 67 -16.81 5.11 -10.77
CA LEU A 67 -17.59 6.15 -11.46
C LEU A 67 -18.08 5.69 -12.84
N LEU A 68 -17.24 4.99 -13.59
CA LEU A 68 -17.62 4.40 -14.89
C LEU A 68 -18.68 3.31 -14.74
N ALA A 69 -18.61 2.52 -13.65
CA ALA A 69 -19.61 1.51 -13.36
C ALA A 69 -20.94 2.15 -12.95
N TYR A 70 -20.91 3.20 -12.12
CA TYR A 70 -22.09 3.94 -11.69
C TYR A 70 -22.83 4.62 -12.86
N THR A 71 -22.07 5.19 -13.80
CA THR A 71 -22.65 5.87 -14.97
C THR A 71 -23.20 4.93 -16.04
N ASN A 72 -23.08 3.59 -15.87
CA ASN A 72 -23.47 2.57 -16.85
C ASN A 72 -22.92 2.80 -18.27
N LEU A 73 -21.86 3.60 -18.42
CA LEU A 73 -21.26 3.96 -19.72
C LEU A 73 -20.65 2.74 -20.43
N PHE A 74 -20.24 1.72 -19.68
CA PHE A 74 -19.68 0.48 -20.20
C PHE A 74 -20.27 -0.75 -19.50
N LYS A 75 -20.23 -1.91 -20.18
CA LYS A 75 -20.56 -3.19 -19.55
C LYS A 75 -19.64 -3.41 -18.34
N THR A 76 -20.24 -3.63 -17.17
CA THR A 76 -19.54 -3.90 -15.89
C THR A 76 -18.44 -4.96 -16.01
N LYS A 77 -18.69 -6.04 -16.75
CA LYS A 77 -17.68 -7.09 -17.05
C LYS A 77 -16.40 -6.60 -17.75
N THR A 78 -16.47 -5.51 -18.52
CA THR A 78 -15.30 -4.92 -19.19
C THR A 78 -14.52 -4.04 -18.22
N ILE A 79 -15.22 -3.26 -17.39
CA ILE A 79 -14.62 -2.44 -16.34
C ILE A 79 -13.90 -3.34 -15.32
N ASP A 80 -14.54 -4.41 -14.85
CA ASP A 80 -13.96 -5.37 -13.90
C ASP A 80 -12.69 -6.05 -14.44
N LYS A 81 -12.63 -6.30 -15.76
CA LYS A 81 -11.45 -6.87 -16.39
C LYS A 81 -10.30 -5.87 -16.47
N VAL A 82 -10.58 -4.63 -16.83
CA VAL A 82 -9.56 -3.57 -16.88
C VAL A 82 -9.01 -3.31 -15.48
N PHE A 83 -9.89 -3.27 -14.48
CA PHE A 83 -9.54 -3.13 -13.06
C PHE A 83 -8.55 -4.22 -12.61
N LYS A 84 -8.92 -5.51 -12.78
CA LYS A 84 -8.08 -6.65 -12.39
C LYS A 84 -6.73 -6.74 -13.10
N ILE A 85 -6.62 -6.15 -14.29
CA ILE A 85 -5.38 -6.18 -15.08
C ILE A 85 -4.42 -5.07 -14.66
N VAL A 86 -4.93 -3.93 -14.19
CA VAL A 86 -4.11 -2.73 -13.96
C VAL A 86 -3.98 -2.38 -12.49
N SER A 87 -5.08 -2.29 -11.75
CA SER A 87 -5.04 -1.85 -10.35
C SER A 87 -4.52 -2.95 -9.41
N ASP A 88 -5.02 -4.19 -9.53
CA ASP A 88 -4.57 -5.29 -8.67
C ASP A 88 -3.04 -5.49 -8.72
N PRO A 89 -2.38 -5.58 -9.89
CA PRO A 89 -0.93 -5.76 -9.92
C PRO A 89 -0.16 -4.52 -9.43
N LEU A 90 -0.71 -3.32 -9.66
CA LEU A 90 -0.12 -2.06 -9.19
C LEU A 90 -0.14 -1.98 -7.66
N GLU A 91 -1.24 -2.36 -7.03
CA GLU A 91 -1.38 -2.41 -5.57
C GLU A 91 -0.39 -3.41 -4.95
N VAL A 92 -0.24 -4.59 -5.57
CA VAL A 92 0.74 -5.59 -5.14
C VAL A 92 2.16 -5.08 -5.31
N ALA A 93 2.48 -4.43 -6.43
CA ALA A 93 3.78 -3.78 -6.64
C ALA A 93 4.03 -2.70 -5.58
N GLY A 94 3.01 -1.90 -5.24
CA GLY A 94 3.05 -0.95 -4.12
C GLY A 94 3.41 -1.63 -2.81
N ASN A 95 2.77 -2.75 -2.47
CA ASN A 95 3.08 -3.49 -1.25
C ASN A 95 4.47 -4.15 -1.23
N VAL A 96 5.01 -4.55 -2.38
CA VAL A 96 6.42 -4.94 -2.48
C VAL A 96 7.33 -3.75 -2.15
N MET A 97 7.07 -2.59 -2.75
CA MET A 97 7.83 -1.36 -2.48
C MET A 97 7.72 -0.91 -1.02
N LYS A 98 6.54 -1.05 -0.40
CA LYS A 98 6.33 -0.86 1.04
C LYS A 98 7.27 -1.75 1.84
N SER A 99 7.33 -3.03 1.53
CA SER A 99 8.14 -3.98 2.28
C SER A 99 9.64 -3.67 2.14
N VAL A 100 10.10 -3.31 0.94
CA VAL A 100 11.48 -2.84 0.72
C VAL A 100 11.76 -1.57 1.54
N TRP A 101 10.83 -0.61 1.51
CA TRP A 101 10.92 0.61 2.30
C TRP A 101 11.03 0.33 3.80
N LEU A 102 10.18 -0.54 4.36
CA LEU A 102 10.22 -0.92 5.77
C LEU A 102 11.55 -1.58 6.14
N LEU A 103 12.09 -2.47 5.30
CA LEU A 103 13.40 -3.08 5.56
C LEU A 103 14.50 -2.03 5.64
N LEU A 104 14.53 -1.09 4.68
CA LEU A 104 15.52 -0.01 4.67
C LEU A 104 15.34 0.96 5.84
N LEU A 105 14.10 1.37 6.12
CA LEU A 105 13.76 2.26 7.24
C LEU A 105 14.11 1.62 8.58
N GLY A 106 13.79 0.35 8.78
CA GLY A 106 14.11 -0.37 10.01
C GLY A 106 15.62 -0.47 10.27
N ILE A 107 16.43 -0.75 9.23
CA ILE A 107 17.90 -0.69 9.32
C ILE A 107 18.35 0.73 9.67
N HIS A 108 17.76 1.74 9.05
CA HIS A 108 18.14 3.14 9.24
C HIS A 108 17.82 3.63 10.67
N LEU A 109 16.68 3.24 11.22
CA LEU A 109 16.27 3.52 12.59
C LEU A 109 17.24 2.89 13.61
N ILE A 110 17.63 1.64 13.40
CA ILE A 110 18.61 0.96 14.25
C ILE A 110 19.96 1.69 14.22
N ARG A 111 20.37 2.22 13.07
CA ARG A 111 21.61 3.04 12.96
C ARG A 111 21.52 4.37 13.70
N ASN A 112 20.31 4.92 13.85
CA ASN A 112 20.05 6.14 14.63
C ASN A 112 19.74 5.86 16.12
N ASN A 113 19.96 4.62 16.59
CA ASN A 113 19.73 4.13 17.95
C ASN A 113 18.26 3.89 18.36
N ASP A 114 17.32 3.94 17.41
CA ASP A 114 15.89 3.67 17.64
C ASP A 114 15.55 2.18 17.49
N TYR A 115 16.14 1.35 18.35
CA TYR A 115 16.06 -0.11 18.24
C TYR A 115 14.63 -0.66 18.33
N GLY A 116 13.79 -0.10 19.21
CA GLY A 116 12.44 -0.61 19.44
C GLY A 116 11.55 -0.52 18.20
N ILE A 117 11.44 0.69 17.64
CA ILE A 117 10.64 0.94 16.43
C ILE A 117 11.34 0.31 15.22
N GLY A 118 12.67 0.39 15.14
CA GLY A 118 13.45 -0.22 14.07
C GLY A 118 13.22 -1.72 13.92
N LEU A 119 13.25 -2.48 15.03
CA LEU A 119 12.98 -3.92 15.02
C LEU A 119 11.52 -4.24 14.65
N LEU A 120 10.55 -3.48 15.17
CA LEU A 120 9.15 -3.67 14.80
C LEU A 120 8.93 -3.46 13.31
N VAL A 121 9.47 -2.37 12.75
CA VAL A 121 9.39 -2.05 11.32
C VAL A 121 10.07 -3.13 10.46
N LEU A 122 11.23 -3.66 10.91
CA LEU A 122 11.91 -4.76 10.21
C LEU A 122 11.07 -6.03 10.14
N ILE A 123 10.41 -6.42 11.23
CA ILE A 123 9.54 -7.62 11.26
C ILE A 123 8.44 -7.49 10.20
N TRP A 124 7.82 -6.32 10.11
CA TRP A 124 6.81 -6.05 9.08
C TRP A 124 7.42 -6.01 7.66
N GLY A 125 8.66 -5.58 7.50
CA GLY A 125 9.38 -5.63 6.22
C GLY A 125 9.57 -7.05 5.66
N ILE A 126 9.58 -8.08 6.50
CA ILE A 126 9.72 -9.50 6.06
C ILE A 126 8.52 -9.97 5.24
N THR A 127 7.38 -9.26 5.33
CA THR A 127 6.19 -9.51 4.48
C THR A 127 6.47 -9.40 2.97
N ILE A 128 7.64 -8.88 2.57
CA ILE A 128 8.10 -8.88 1.18
C ILE A 128 7.97 -10.26 0.51
N VAL A 129 8.24 -11.36 1.23
CA VAL A 129 8.15 -12.73 0.69
C VAL A 129 6.71 -13.06 0.30
N TYR A 130 5.75 -12.65 1.11
CA TYR A 130 4.32 -12.82 0.83
C TYR A 130 3.91 -12.01 -0.40
N TYR A 131 4.32 -10.74 -0.47
CA TYR A 131 3.97 -9.85 -1.58
C TYR A 131 4.62 -10.23 -2.91
N ILE A 132 5.88 -10.68 -2.91
CA ILE A 132 6.52 -11.28 -4.10
C ILE A 132 5.77 -12.53 -4.53
N GLY A 133 5.35 -13.38 -3.59
CA GLY A 133 4.54 -14.57 -3.89
C GLY A 133 3.21 -14.24 -4.57
N ILE A 134 2.56 -13.13 -4.19
CA ILE A 134 1.36 -12.62 -4.85
C ILE A 134 1.71 -12.04 -6.23
N LEU A 135 2.79 -11.28 -6.36
CA LEU A 135 3.20 -10.69 -7.63
C LEU A 135 3.49 -11.78 -8.68
N ILE A 136 4.16 -12.88 -8.29
CA ILE A 136 4.36 -14.06 -9.13
C ILE A 136 3.01 -14.67 -9.56
N ASN A 137 2.02 -14.70 -8.67
CA ASN A 137 0.67 -15.16 -9.01
C ASN A 137 0.01 -14.30 -10.09
N TYR A 138 0.19 -12.99 -10.07
CA TYR A 138 -0.31 -12.12 -11.15
C TYR A 138 0.50 -12.28 -12.44
N LEU A 139 1.83 -12.29 -12.37
CA LEU A 139 2.72 -12.44 -13.54
C LEU A 139 2.52 -13.78 -14.27
N THR A 140 2.26 -14.86 -13.54
CA THR A 140 2.02 -16.19 -14.11
C THR A 140 0.56 -16.44 -14.52
N ARG A 141 -0.29 -15.40 -14.52
CA ARG A 141 -1.74 -15.50 -14.80
C ARG A 141 -2.43 -16.55 -13.92
N HIS A 142 -2.13 -16.53 -12.63
CA HIS A 142 -2.69 -17.39 -11.59
C HIS A 142 -2.31 -18.88 -11.66
N LYS A 143 -1.19 -19.21 -12.32
CA LYS A 143 -0.72 -20.60 -12.42
C LYS A 143 0.16 -21.03 -11.24
N LYS A 144 0.88 -20.10 -10.62
CA LYS A 144 1.83 -20.37 -9.51
C LYS A 144 1.87 -19.19 -8.56
N GLY A 145 2.23 -19.40 -7.29
CA GLY A 145 2.38 -18.33 -6.29
C GLY A 145 1.26 -18.32 -5.26
N ILE A 146 1.16 -17.21 -4.52
CA ILE A 146 0.23 -17.06 -3.40
C ILE A 146 -1.00 -16.30 -3.87
N ARG A 147 -2.19 -16.77 -3.50
CA ARG A 147 -3.43 -16.02 -3.77
C ARG A 147 -3.53 -14.84 -2.79
N PRO A 148 -3.86 -13.64 -3.27
CA PRO A 148 -3.98 -12.47 -2.41
C PRO A 148 -5.12 -12.68 -1.41
N ASN A 149 -4.86 -12.32 -0.15
CA ASN A 149 -5.88 -12.24 0.89
C ASN A 149 -6.13 -10.76 1.21
N VAL A 150 -7.19 -10.19 0.63
CA VAL A 150 -7.53 -8.76 0.72
C VAL A 150 -7.68 -8.30 2.18
N ILE A 151 -8.25 -9.15 3.05
CA ILE A 151 -8.43 -8.82 4.46
C ILE A 151 -7.07 -8.67 5.16
N PHE A 152 -6.17 -9.62 4.91
CA PHE A 152 -4.83 -9.58 5.49
C PHE A 152 -4.05 -8.34 5.03
N ILE A 153 -4.05 -8.05 3.73
CA ILE A 153 -3.33 -6.90 3.13
C ILE A 153 -3.81 -5.57 3.73
N ASN A 154 -5.13 -5.40 3.87
CA ASN A 154 -5.70 -4.17 4.41
C ASN A 154 -5.41 -3.99 5.90
N ILE A 155 -5.56 -5.05 6.71
CA ILE A 155 -5.25 -5.01 8.15
C ILE A 155 -3.76 -4.73 8.37
N GLU A 156 -2.89 -5.42 7.64
CA GLU A 156 -1.44 -5.24 7.74
C GLU A 156 -1.02 -3.83 7.32
N THR A 157 -1.58 -3.28 6.24
CA THR A 157 -1.32 -1.89 5.82
C THR A 157 -1.77 -0.87 6.87
N LEU A 158 -2.95 -1.06 7.47
CA LEU A 158 -3.44 -0.21 8.56
C LEU A 158 -2.50 -0.27 9.78
N LEU A 159 -2.08 -1.46 10.19
CA LEU A 159 -1.17 -1.64 11.33
C LEU A 159 0.18 -0.98 11.08
N ILE A 160 0.74 -1.15 9.88
CA ILE A 160 1.98 -0.48 9.48
C ILE A 160 1.84 1.03 9.54
N PHE A 161 0.72 1.57 9.07
CA PHE A 161 0.44 2.99 9.14
C PHE A 161 0.41 3.52 10.57
N LEU A 162 -0.25 2.80 11.48
CA LEU A 162 -0.28 3.16 12.89
C LEU A 162 1.12 3.09 13.52
N ILE A 163 1.88 2.03 13.25
CA ILE A 163 3.24 1.87 13.77
C ILE A 163 4.15 3.01 13.30
N LEU A 164 4.13 3.32 12.01
CA LEU A 164 4.96 4.38 11.45
C LEU A 164 4.52 5.76 11.96
N TYR A 165 3.22 6.02 12.05
CA TYR A 165 2.72 7.29 12.58
C TYR A 165 3.07 7.46 14.05
N ILE A 166 2.90 6.43 14.89
CA ILE A 166 3.35 6.50 16.29
C ILE A 166 4.86 6.69 16.35
N GLY A 167 5.61 6.01 15.48
CA GLY A 167 7.05 6.12 15.41
C GLY A 167 7.53 7.55 15.14
N THR A 168 6.81 8.35 14.34
CA THR A 168 7.19 9.75 14.11
C THR A 168 7.06 10.65 15.34
N PHE A 169 6.37 10.24 16.41
CA PHE A 169 6.30 11.00 17.67
C PHE A 169 7.34 10.57 18.69
N VAL A 170 7.77 9.31 18.62
CA VAL A 170 8.65 8.69 19.63
C VAL A 170 10.13 8.95 19.33
N ILE A 171 10.46 9.10 18.04
CA ILE A 171 11.78 9.42 17.50
C ILE A 171 11.90 10.93 17.37
#